data_AF-A0A2L2N5I8-F1
#
_entry.id   AF-A0A2L2N5I8-F1
#
_cell.length_a   1.000
_cell.length_b   1.000
_cell.length_c   1.000
_cell.angle_alpha   90.00
_cell.angle_beta   90.00
_cell.angle_gamma   90.00
#
_symmetry.space_group_name_H-M   'P 1'
#
loop_
_entity.id
_entity.type
_entity.pdbx_description
1 polymer ?
#
loop_
_entity_poly.entity_id
_entity_poly.type
_entity_poly.pdbx_seq_one_letter_code
_entity_poly.pdbx_strand_id
1 'polypeptide(L)'
;MNFFNKLFGAGESDNKREFQTLIEQSMEELRLKTEAHNSAWRLGESSWDIDQDAGTVVFTRPDGIIARCSVQIIGTYNTIDSSWLWGWNHPSVVPALQLHAHKIRTYGEKHGIEYLTTQKIVCTENQAWEFTALACKLCEAEGAYRGSTGSTLVFITFNHVTLSQLESEPSLTQSIAARVNSREAAIAAHLAGELEKVYLFPIEFGGIDDEVNIVYVSSLAAAEKKAFDVEVGRLLEQGKVGNYEACPEYDDQSFIPSRIVVKASGSQLIQKTIEVTRIN
;
A
#
# COMPACT_ATOMS: atom_id res chain seq x y z
N MET A 1 -3.41 36.81 -19.56
CA MET A 1 -2.22 37.69 -19.74
C MET A 1 -1.06 37.02 -19.05
N ASN A 2 0.02 36.69 -19.78
CA ASN A 2 1.12 35.88 -19.27
C ASN A 2 1.99 36.66 -18.27
N PHE A 3 2.22 36.05 -17.11
CA PHE A 3 2.98 36.61 -15.99
C PHE A 3 4.36 37.14 -16.38
N PHE A 4 5.10 36.39 -17.20
CA PHE A 4 6.44 36.75 -17.62
C PHE A 4 6.48 38.01 -18.49
N ASN A 5 5.34 38.47 -19.03
CA ASN A 5 5.31 39.70 -19.82
C ASN A 5 5.62 40.97 -19.03
N LYS A 6 5.42 40.98 -17.70
CA LYS A 6 5.51 42.18 -16.87
C LYS A 6 6.93 42.54 -16.36
N LEU A 7 7.94 41.71 -16.65
CA LEU A 7 9.21 41.72 -15.89
C LEU A 7 10.49 42.15 -16.63
N PHE A 8 10.42 42.54 -17.90
CA PHE A 8 11.64 42.66 -18.72
C PHE A 8 11.62 43.87 -19.67
N GLY A 9 12.76 44.58 -19.81
CA GLY A 9 13.08 45.72 -20.68
C GLY A 9 13.63 45.34 -22.08
N ALA A 10 13.93 46.33 -22.92
CA ALA A 10 13.90 46.20 -24.39
C ALA A 10 14.95 45.28 -25.07
N GLY A 11 16.05 44.91 -24.43
CA GLY A 11 17.06 43.95 -24.96
C GLY A 11 16.80 42.47 -24.59
N GLU A 12 15.72 42.25 -23.85
CA GLU A 12 15.40 41.05 -23.06
C GLU A 12 14.27 40.24 -23.72
N SER A 13 13.87 40.62 -24.94
CA SER A 13 12.68 40.12 -25.63
C SER A 13 12.85 38.72 -26.23
N ASP A 14 14.05 38.36 -26.69
CA ASP A 14 14.30 37.06 -27.33
C ASP A 14 14.48 35.94 -26.28
N ASN A 15 15.36 36.13 -25.29
CA ASN A 15 15.50 35.22 -24.14
C ASN A 15 14.17 35.00 -23.40
N LYS A 16 13.36 36.04 -23.27
CA LYS A 16 12.02 35.97 -22.68
C LYS A 16 11.07 35.12 -23.51
N ARG A 17 11.11 35.27 -24.83
CA ARG A 17 10.28 34.49 -25.75
C ARG A 17 10.70 33.03 -25.73
N GLU A 18 12.00 32.74 -25.76
CA GLU A 18 12.55 31.39 -25.64
C GLU A 18 12.14 30.73 -24.33
N PHE A 19 12.29 31.43 -23.20
CA PHE A 19 11.90 30.88 -21.90
C PHE A 19 10.39 30.64 -21.82
N GLN A 20 9.57 31.56 -22.33
CA GLN A 20 8.11 31.38 -22.39
C GLN A 20 7.74 30.17 -23.25
N THR A 21 8.35 30.02 -24.42
CA THR A 21 8.14 28.85 -25.29
C THR A 21 8.57 27.56 -24.59
N LEU A 22 9.67 27.57 -23.83
CA LEU A 22 10.09 26.41 -23.03
C LEU A 22 9.07 26.03 -21.96
N ILE A 23 8.50 27.01 -21.26
CA ILE A 23 7.46 26.77 -20.24
C ILE A 23 6.21 26.18 -20.90
N GLU A 24 5.75 26.74 -22.02
CA GLU A 24 4.59 26.24 -22.77
C GLU A 24 4.79 24.80 -23.24
N GLN A 25 5.96 24.49 -23.80
CA GLN A 25 6.33 23.11 -24.18
C GLN A 25 6.38 22.17 -22.98
N SER A 26 6.91 22.64 -21.85
CA SER A 26 6.99 21.85 -20.62
C SER A 26 5.60 21.51 -20.07
N MET A 27 4.69 22.49 -20.08
CA MET A 27 3.32 22.32 -19.63
C MET A 27 2.54 21.34 -20.50
N GLU A 28 2.66 21.43 -21.83
CA GLU A 28 1.98 20.49 -22.74
C GLU A 28 2.55 19.07 -22.62
N GLU A 29 3.87 18.93 -22.52
CA GLU A 29 4.51 17.63 -22.28
C GLU A 29 4.05 17.00 -20.95
N LEU A 30 3.98 17.80 -19.88
CA LEU A 30 3.50 17.34 -18.59
C LEU A 30 2.02 16.94 -18.65
N ARG A 31 1.18 17.69 -19.38
CA ARG A 31 -0.23 17.37 -19.57
C ARG A 31 -0.40 15.98 -20.21
N LEU A 32 0.35 15.70 -21.28
CA LEU A 32 0.35 14.41 -21.97
C LEU A 32 0.85 13.27 -21.07
N LYS A 33 1.93 13.49 -20.32
CA LYS A 33 2.45 12.52 -19.34
C LYS A 33 1.39 12.20 -18.27
N THR A 34 0.71 13.22 -17.76
CA THR A 34 -0.35 13.07 -16.74
C THR A 34 -1.53 12.27 -17.28
N GLU A 35 -1.96 12.54 -18.51
CA GLU A 35 -3.03 11.80 -19.19
C GLU A 35 -2.67 10.31 -19.39
N ALA A 36 -1.42 10.04 -19.76
CA ALA A 36 -0.90 8.67 -19.90
C ALA A 36 -0.89 7.93 -18.55
N HIS A 37 -0.41 8.55 -17.46
CA HIS A 37 -0.41 7.95 -16.13
C HIS A 37 -1.83 7.72 -15.57
N ASN A 38 -2.74 8.66 -15.81
CA ASN A 38 -4.15 8.48 -15.45
C ASN A 38 -4.77 7.29 -16.19
N SER A 39 -4.49 7.15 -17.49
CA SER A 39 -5.03 6.05 -18.30
C SER A 39 -4.40 4.70 -17.95
N ALA A 40 -3.09 4.67 -17.68
CA ALA A 40 -2.36 3.44 -17.42
C ALA A 40 -2.62 2.90 -16.01
N TRP A 41 -2.67 3.77 -14.99
CA TRP A 41 -2.74 3.32 -13.61
C TRP A 41 -3.55 4.22 -12.67
N ARG A 42 -4.38 5.14 -13.17
CA ARG A 42 -5.33 5.96 -12.37
C ARG A 42 -4.65 6.84 -11.30
N LEU A 43 -3.55 7.50 -11.68
CA LEU A 43 -2.83 8.46 -10.83
C LEU A 43 -3.77 9.46 -10.12
N GLY A 44 -4.72 10.05 -10.84
CA GLY A 44 -5.62 11.08 -10.33
C GLY A 44 -6.62 10.62 -9.27
N GLU A 45 -6.81 9.31 -9.10
CA GLU A 45 -7.70 8.74 -8.08
C GLU A 45 -6.94 8.20 -6.87
N SER A 46 -5.61 8.25 -6.90
CA SER A 46 -4.76 7.66 -5.87
C SER A 46 -4.52 8.63 -4.72
N SER A 47 -4.53 8.13 -3.49
CA SER A 47 -3.85 8.83 -2.39
C SER A 47 -2.35 8.77 -2.61
N TRP A 48 -1.60 9.62 -1.93
CA TRP A 48 -0.15 9.75 -2.08
C TRP A 48 0.51 9.83 -0.71
N ASP A 49 1.71 9.29 -0.60
CA ASP A 49 2.58 9.40 0.56
C ASP A 49 4.04 9.46 0.11
N ILE A 50 4.87 10.28 0.76
CA ILE A 50 6.30 10.42 0.43
C ILE A 50 7.11 9.90 1.60
N ASP A 51 7.93 8.88 1.32
CA ASP A 51 9.00 8.44 2.19
C ASP A 51 10.28 9.15 1.76
N GLN A 52 10.68 10.17 2.53
CA GLN A 52 11.88 10.95 2.23
C GLN A 52 13.17 10.16 2.47
N ASP A 53 13.17 9.23 3.43
CA ASP A 53 14.35 8.43 3.76
C ASP A 53 14.61 7.39 2.67
N ALA A 54 13.55 6.75 2.17
CA ALA A 54 13.64 5.85 1.02
C ALA A 54 13.76 6.58 -0.34
N GLY A 55 13.41 7.87 -0.38
CA GLY A 55 13.37 8.66 -1.61
C GLY A 55 12.31 8.19 -2.59
N THR A 56 11.15 7.78 -2.06
CA THR A 56 10.04 7.25 -2.86
C THR A 56 8.74 8.00 -2.60
N VAL A 57 7.87 8.01 -3.61
CA VAL A 57 6.46 8.36 -3.48
C VAL A 57 5.64 7.10 -3.74
N VAL A 58 4.64 6.88 -2.90
CA VAL A 58 3.70 5.76 -3.00
C VAL A 58 2.33 6.32 -3.31
N PHE A 59 1.75 5.89 -4.42
CA PHE A 59 0.38 6.17 -4.79
C PHE A 59 -0.50 4.96 -4.51
N THR A 60 -1.54 5.12 -3.71
CA THR A 60 -2.45 4.03 -3.34
C THR A 60 -3.83 4.28 -3.91
N ARG A 61 -4.29 3.37 -4.76
CA ARG A 61 -5.64 3.42 -5.32
C ARG A 61 -6.69 2.88 -4.34
N PRO A 62 -7.96 3.29 -4.49
CA PRO A 62 -9.06 2.75 -3.70
C PRO A 62 -9.26 1.24 -3.81
N ASP A 63 -8.83 0.62 -4.92
CA ASP A 63 -8.91 -0.83 -5.15
C ASP A 63 -7.66 -1.60 -4.69
N GLY A 64 -6.75 -0.94 -3.98
CA GLY A 64 -5.56 -1.55 -3.39
C GLY A 64 -4.38 -1.69 -4.34
N ILE A 65 -4.43 -1.21 -5.58
CA ILE A 65 -3.23 -1.14 -6.42
C ILE A 65 -2.31 -0.02 -5.92
N ILE A 66 -1.03 -0.34 -5.78
CA ILE A 66 0.03 0.56 -5.35
C ILE A 66 0.96 0.85 -6.53
N ALA A 67 1.23 2.13 -6.78
CA ALA A 67 2.34 2.56 -7.63
C ALA A 67 3.44 3.17 -6.76
N ARG A 68 4.63 2.57 -6.76
CA ARG A 68 5.82 3.10 -6.08
C ARG A 68 6.76 3.70 -7.12
N CYS A 69 7.20 4.93 -6.89
CA CYS A 69 8.09 5.66 -7.78
C CYS A 69 9.25 6.27 -6.97
N SER A 70 10.40 6.45 -7.60
CA SER A 70 11.41 7.39 -7.08
C SER A 70 10.91 8.83 -7.19
N VAL A 71 11.28 9.70 -6.25
CA VAL A 71 10.73 11.07 -6.17
C VAL A 71 11.82 12.13 -6.03
N GLN A 72 11.54 13.34 -6.51
CA GLN A 72 12.30 14.57 -6.24
C GLN A 72 11.32 15.70 -5.91
N ILE A 73 11.62 16.49 -4.89
CA ILE A 73 10.77 17.58 -4.42
C ILE A 73 11.21 18.88 -5.08
N ILE A 74 10.30 19.47 -5.87
CA ILE A 74 10.58 20.69 -6.63
C ILE A 74 10.39 21.92 -5.74
N GLY A 75 9.33 21.93 -4.95
CA GLY A 75 9.04 22.99 -4.00
C GLY A 75 7.69 22.84 -3.32
N THR A 76 7.41 23.77 -2.42
CA THR A 76 6.15 23.83 -1.68
C THR A 76 5.45 25.15 -1.97
N TYR A 77 4.14 25.09 -2.17
CA TYR A 77 3.27 26.25 -2.36
C TYR A 77 2.33 26.39 -1.17
N ASN A 78 2.36 27.53 -0.49
CA ASN A 78 1.44 27.83 0.60
C ASN A 78 0.22 28.57 0.05
N THR A 79 -0.97 28.00 0.26
CA THR A 79 -2.23 28.53 -0.29
C THR A 79 -2.76 29.75 0.47
N ILE A 80 -2.24 30.03 1.68
CA ILE A 80 -2.65 31.16 2.51
C ILE A 80 -1.96 32.45 2.07
N ASP A 81 -0.63 32.42 1.93
CA ASP A 81 0.17 33.60 1.58
C ASP A 81 0.60 33.66 0.11
N SER A 82 0.16 32.69 -0.71
CA SER A 82 0.51 32.56 -2.13
C SER A 82 2.02 32.54 -2.35
N SER A 83 2.76 31.87 -1.47
CA SER A 83 4.21 31.79 -1.56
C SER A 83 4.70 30.42 -1.98
N TRP A 84 5.74 30.42 -2.79
CA TRP A 84 6.48 29.26 -3.22
C TRP A 84 7.85 29.23 -2.56
N LEU A 85 8.23 28.08 -2.01
CA LEU A 85 9.54 27.81 -1.44
C LEU A 85 10.19 26.66 -2.21
N TRP A 86 11.35 26.93 -2.79
CA TRP A 86 12.06 25.94 -3.60
C TRP A 86 12.64 24.80 -2.78
N GLY A 87 12.56 23.58 -3.32
CA GLY A 87 13.09 22.36 -2.71
C GLY A 87 14.61 22.40 -2.48
N TRP A 88 15.36 23.10 -3.35
CA TRP A 88 16.83 23.21 -3.26
C TRP A 88 17.34 23.96 -2.02
N ASN A 89 16.45 24.62 -1.27
CA ASN A 89 16.77 25.25 0.02
C ASN A 89 15.55 25.20 0.97
N HIS A 90 14.85 24.07 0.95
CA HIS A 90 13.74 23.81 1.87
C HIS A 90 14.24 23.03 3.09
N PRO A 91 14.05 23.52 4.33
CA PRO A 91 14.66 22.94 5.53
C PRO A 91 14.16 21.51 5.85
N SER A 92 12.93 21.19 5.44
CA SER A 92 12.32 19.87 5.67
C SER A 92 12.49 18.88 4.50
N VAL A 93 13.23 19.24 3.45
CA VAL A 93 13.50 18.36 2.31
C VAL A 93 14.90 17.78 2.46
N VAL A 94 15.03 16.46 2.52
CA VAL A 94 16.34 15.82 2.62
C VAL A 94 17.18 16.08 1.36
N PRO A 95 18.51 16.25 1.46
CA PRO A 95 19.36 16.63 0.31
C PRO A 95 19.22 15.72 -0.91
N ALA A 96 18.99 14.41 -0.71
CA ALA A 96 18.82 13.43 -1.78
C ALA A 96 17.60 13.71 -2.69
N LEU A 97 16.61 14.46 -2.21
CA LEU A 97 15.38 14.79 -2.96
C LEU A 97 15.39 16.19 -3.57
N GLN A 98 16.53 16.89 -3.53
CA GLN A 98 16.65 18.25 -4.02
C GLN A 98 17.27 18.34 -5.42
N LEU A 99 17.67 17.22 -6.04
CA LEU A 99 18.51 17.22 -7.25
C LEU A 99 17.84 17.94 -8.41
N HIS A 100 16.54 17.70 -8.64
CA HIS A 100 15.80 18.37 -9.71
C HIS A 100 15.64 19.88 -9.44
N ALA A 101 15.38 20.26 -8.19
CA ALA A 101 15.29 21.67 -7.80
C ALA A 101 16.63 22.39 -8.00
N HIS A 102 17.76 21.76 -7.66
CA HIS A 102 19.11 22.31 -7.91
C HIS A 102 19.40 22.48 -9.40
N LYS A 103 18.95 21.53 -10.24
CA LYS A 103 19.08 21.65 -11.70
C LYS A 103 18.31 22.84 -12.26
N ILE A 104 17.10 23.12 -11.74
CA ILE A 104 16.34 24.32 -12.10
C ILE A 104 17.08 25.59 -11.68
N ARG A 105 17.60 25.63 -10.45
CA ARG A 105 18.38 26.78 -9.99
C ARG A 105 19.59 27.05 -10.88
N THR A 106 20.34 26.00 -11.23
CA THR A 106 21.49 26.09 -12.14
C THR A 106 21.07 26.63 -13.52
N TYR A 107 19.91 26.19 -14.03
CA TYR A 107 19.34 26.72 -15.26
C TYR A 107 18.99 28.21 -15.12
N GLY A 108 18.40 28.62 -14.00
CA GLY A 108 18.09 30.01 -13.68
C GLY A 108 19.32 30.90 -13.64
N GLU A 109 20.39 30.46 -12.96
CA GLU A 109 21.67 31.17 -12.87
C GLU A 109 22.30 31.35 -14.25
N LYS A 110 22.30 30.30 -15.09
CA LYS A 110 22.85 30.35 -16.45
C LYS A 110 22.12 31.34 -17.36
N HIS A 111 20.82 31.51 -17.20
CA HIS A 111 19.99 32.34 -18.08
C HIS A 111 19.57 33.68 -17.45
N GLY A 112 20.04 34.00 -16.23
CA GLY A 112 19.69 35.24 -15.53
C GLY A 112 18.23 35.33 -15.10
N ILE A 113 17.59 34.20 -14.77
CA ILE A 113 16.16 34.14 -14.43
C ILE A 113 15.98 34.14 -12.91
N GLU A 114 15.76 35.32 -12.34
CA GLU A 114 15.68 35.54 -10.88
C GLU A 114 14.62 34.67 -10.17
N TYR A 115 13.50 34.37 -10.82
CA TYR A 115 12.44 33.52 -10.25
C TYR A 115 12.88 32.10 -9.93
N LEU A 116 13.87 31.58 -10.65
CA LEU A 116 14.39 30.22 -10.46
C LEU A 116 15.51 30.17 -9.42
N THR A 117 16.06 31.33 -9.03
CA THR A 117 17.20 31.44 -8.11
C THR A 117 16.83 32.06 -6.75
N THR A 118 15.69 32.74 -6.67
CA THR A 118 15.17 33.31 -5.42
C THR A 118 14.48 32.25 -4.58
N GLN A 119 14.97 32.01 -3.36
CA GLN A 119 14.51 30.92 -2.48
C GLN A 119 13.00 30.90 -2.23
N LYS A 120 12.43 32.04 -1.84
CA LYS A 120 11.00 32.20 -1.56
C LYS A 120 10.45 33.30 -2.45
N ILE A 121 9.39 33.01 -3.21
CA ILE A 121 8.74 33.95 -4.11
C ILE A 121 7.24 33.97 -3.88
N VAL A 122 6.60 35.09 -4.19
CA VAL A 122 5.13 35.15 -4.29
C VAL A 122 4.74 34.73 -5.70
N CYS A 123 3.86 33.73 -5.80
CA CYS A 123 3.41 33.20 -7.08
C CYS A 123 1.97 32.68 -6.98
N THR A 124 1.41 32.27 -8.10
CA THR A 124 0.14 31.54 -8.18
C THR A 124 0.40 30.04 -8.23
N GLU A 125 -0.61 29.23 -7.94
CA GLU A 125 -0.53 27.78 -8.10
C GLU A 125 -0.23 27.37 -9.56
N ASN A 126 -0.73 28.11 -10.55
CA ASN A 126 -0.40 27.86 -11.96
C ASN A 126 1.10 28.03 -12.23
N GLN A 127 1.74 29.02 -11.60
CA GLN A 127 3.19 29.21 -11.71
C GLN A 127 3.99 28.10 -11.00
N ALA A 128 3.49 27.62 -9.86
CA ALA A 128 4.05 26.44 -9.22
C ALA A 128 4.02 25.21 -10.15
N TRP A 129 2.95 25.04 -10.92
CA TRP A 129 2.89 24.03 -11.98
C TRP A 129 3.86 24.32 -13.14
N GLU A 130 4.01 25.56 -13.59
CA GLU A 130 5.00 25.94 -14.61
C GLU A 130 6.43 25.58 -14.18
N PHE A 131 6.80 25.86 -12.93
CA PHE A 131 8.10 25.49 -12.36
C PHE A 131 8.28 23.97 -12.31
N THR A 132 7.24 23.24 -11.94
CA THR A 132 7.26 21.78 -11.84
C THR A 132 7.32 21.11 -13.20
N ALA A 133 6.61 21.65 -14.19
CA ALA A 133 6.66 21.19 -15.57
C ALA A 133 8.05 21.44 -16.17
N LEU A 134 8.64 22.60 -15.92
CA LEU A 134 10.03 22.89 -16.29
C LEU A 134 10.99 21.88 -15.65
N ALA A 135 10.80 21.55 -14.37
CA ALA A 135 11.58 20.52 -13.68
C ALA A 135 11.48 19.17 -14.39
N CYS A 136 10.25 18.74 -14.66
CA CYS A 136 9.94 17.49 -15.31
C CYS A 136 10.63 17.39 -16.67
N LYS A 137 10.57 18.47 -17.47
CA LYS A 137 11.23 18.53 -18.78
C LYS A 137 12.76 18.53 -18.68
N LEU A 138 13.34 19.46 -17.91
CA LEU A 138 14.80 19.61 -17.81
C LEU A 138 15.49 18.42 -17.15
N CYS A 139 14.79 17.70 -16.28
CA CYS A 139 15.30 16.53 -15.58
C CYS A 139 14.87 15.21 -16.23
N GLU A 140 14.19 15.26 -17.37
CA GLU A 140 13.70 14.08 -18.10
C GLU A 140 12.83 13.15 -17.22
N ALA A 141 12.05 13.73 -16.31
CA ALA A 141 11.22 12.95 -15.41
C ALA A 141 10.00 12.34 -16.14
N GLU A 142 9.55 11.17 -15.68
CA GLU A 142 8.42 10.44 -16.27
C GLU A 142 7.08 11.11 -15.96
N GLY A 143 6.98 11.85 -14.86
CA GLY A 143 5.78 12.58 -14.49
C GLY A 143 5.99 13.57 -13.34
N ALA A 144 4.93 14.31 -13.03
CA ALA A 144 4.87 15.19 -11.88
C ALA A 144 3.53 15.05 -11.17
N TYR A 145 3.51 15.40 -9.89
CA TYR A 145 2.31 15.37 -9.08
C TYR A 145 2.33 16.49 -8.05
N ARG A 146 1.16 16.83 -7.53
CA ARG A 146 1.01 17.76 -6.41
C ARG A 146 0.12 17.16 -5.34
N GLY A 147 0.69 17.01 -4.15
CA GLY A 147 -0.01 16.56 -2.96
C GLY A 147 -0.35 17.70 -2.01
N SER A 148 -1.46 17.63 -1.28
CA SER A 148 -1.82 18.62 -0.25
C SER A 148 -1.53 18.11 1.17
N THR A 149 -0.81 18.90 1.95
CA THR A 149 -0.60 18.73 3.40
C THR A 149 -1.06 19.99 4.13
N GLY A 150 -2.31 19.94 4.63
CA GLY A 150 -2.99 21.12 5.18
C GLY A 150 -3.09 22.25 4.15
N SER A 151 -2.56 23.43 4.49
CA SER A 151 -2.51 24.60 3.61
C SER A 151 -1.30 24.63 2.66
N THR A 152 -0.45 23.60 2.69
CA THR A 152 0.76 23.52 1.87
C THR A 152 0.57 22.47 0.78
N LEU A 153 0.87 22.83 -0.45
CA LEU A 153 0.92 21.92 -1.58
C LEU A 153 2.38 21.55 -1.85
N VAL A 154 2.68 20.27 -1.93
CA VAL A 154 4.03 19.75 -2.25
C VAL A 154 4.04 19.35 -3.70
N PHE A 155 4.95 19.94 -4.48
CA PHE A 155 5.11 19.65 -5.89
C PHE A 155 6.33 18.78 -6.11
N ILE A 156 6.12 17.67 -6.83
CA ILE A 156 7.12 16.64 -7.03
C ILE A 156 7.22 16.26 -8.50
N THR A 157 8.37 15.69 -8.83
CA THR A 157 8.57 14.88 -10.04
C THR A 157 8.87 13.45 -9.63
N PHE A 158 8.47 12.47 -10.43
CA PHE A 158 8.67 11.06 -10.14
C PHE A 158 9.14 10.27 -11.37
N ASN A 159 9.84 9.16 -11.11
CA ASN A 159 10.37 8.22 -12.11
C ASN A 159 10.22 6.77 -11.63
N HIS A 160 10.33 5.82 -12.57
CA HIS A 160 10.39 4.39 -12.29
C HIS A 160 9.12 3.86 -11.62
N VAL A 161 7.98 4.05 -12.29
CA VAL A 161 6.68 3.55 -11.80
C VAL A 161 6.70 2.03 -11.71
N THR A 162 6.62 1.50 -10.48
CA THR A 162 6.48 0.07 -10.21
C THR A 162 5.11 -0.20 -9.62
N LEU A 163 4.31 -0.99 -10.32
CA LEU A 163 2.98 -1.38 -9.85
C LEU A 163 3.05 -2.66 -9.02
N SER A 164 2.33 -2.67 -7.92
CA SER A 164 2.12 -3.84 -7.06
C SER A 164 0.68 -3.80 -6.54
N GLN A 165 0.21 -4.92 -6.01
CA GLN A 165 -1.03 -4.93 -5.26
C GLN A 165 -0.68 -4.78 -3.78
N LEU A 166 -1.42 -3.95 -3.05
CA LEU A 166 -1.40 -3.97 -1.60
C LEU A 166 -1.75 -5.40 -1.22
N GLU A 167 -0.72 -6.15 -0.81
CA GLU A 167 -0.92 -7.44 -0.21
C GLU A 167 -1.83 -7.18 0.99
N SER A 168 -3.04 -7.75 0.96
CA SER A 168 -3.81 -7.90 2.18
C SER A 168 -2.84 -8.52 3.18
N GLU A 169 -2.58 -7.83 4.30
CA GLU A 169 -1.85 -8.40 5.43
C GLU A 169 -2.21 -9.88 5.52
N PRO A 170 -1.24 -10.82 5.40
CA PRO A 170 -1.57 -12.22 5.42
C PRO A 170 -2.40 -12.41 6.68
N SER A 171 -3.62 -12.91 6.51
CA SER A 171 -4.50 -13.16 7.66
C SER A 171 -3.67 -13.85 8.74
N LEU A 172 -3.90 -13.52 10.02
CA LEU A 172 -3.16 -14.11 11.15
C LEU A 172 -2.95 -15.62 10.96
N THR A 173 -3.93 -16.27 10.33
CA THR A 173 -3.98 -17.66 9.97
C THR A 173 -3.04 -18.12 8.84
N GLN A 174 -2.81 -17.32 7.79
CA GLN A 174 -1.80 -17.61 6.78
C GLN A 174 -0.37 -17.43 7.34
N SER A 175 -0.20 -16.47 8.26
CA SER A 175 1.05 -16.29 9.02
C SER A 175 1.31 -17.46 9.98
N ILE A 176 0.28 -17.95 10.68
CA ILE A 176 0.41 -19.12 11.57
C ILE A 176 0.63 -20.40 10.76
N ALA A 177 -0.12 -20.67 9.70
CA ALA A 177 0.05 -21.87 8.87
C ALA A 177 1.44 -21.94 8.20
N ALA A 178 1.99 -20.80 7.76
CA ALA A 178 3.35 -20.73 7.23
C ALA A 178 4.44 -20.93 8.29
N ARG A 179 4.20 -20.47 9.54
CA ARG A 179 5.14 -20.61 10.68
C ARG A 179 5.08 -21.98 11.34
N VAL A 180 3.91 -22.61 11.38
CA VAL A 180 3.66 -23.90 12.04
C VAL A 180 3.78 -25.02 11.01
N ASN A 181 5.02 -25.41 10.72
CA ASN A 181 5.38 -26.47 9.77
C ASN A 181 5.88 -27.77 10.46
N SER A 182 5.83 -27.82 11.78
CA SER A 182 6.29 -28.94 12.60
C SER A 182 5.44 -29.10 13.85
N ARG A 183 5.51 -30.29 14.45
CA ARG A 183 4.83 -30.61 15.71
C ARG A 183 5.31 -29.70 16.84
N GLU A 184 6.60 -29.48 16.92
CA GLU A 184 7.22 -28.63 17.92
C GLU A 184 6.71 -27.19 17.82
N ALA A 185 6.58 -26.67 16.59
CA ALA A 185 6.01 -25.34 16.35
C ALA A 185 4.52 -25.27 16.74
N ALA A 186 3.74 -26.32 16.48
CA ALA A 186 2.32 -26.36 16.83
C ALA A 186 2.10 -26.40 18.35
N ILE A 187 2.93 -27.17 19.06
CA ILE A 187 2.94 -27.21 20.53
C ILE A 187 3.35 -25.85 21.09
N ALA A 188 4.41 -25.22 20.56
CA ALA A 188 4.85 -23.91 20.99
C ALA A 188 3.76 -22.85 20.79
N ALA A 189 3.09 -22.85 19.63
CA ALA A 189 1.96 -21.97 19.35
C ALA A 189 0.78 -22.20 20.32
N HIS A 190 0.50 -23.45 20.68
CA HIS A 190 -0.50 -23.76 21.70
C HIS A 190 -0.12 -23.23 23.09
N LEU A 191 1.12 -23.45 23.52
CA LEU A 191 1.63 -22.94 24.79
C LEU A 191 1.65 -21.40 24.85
N ALA A 192 1.81 -20.75 23.69
CA ALA A 192 1.74 -19.30 23.55
C ALA A 192 0.28 -18.76 23.48
N GLY A 193 -0.73 -19.63 23.43
CA GLY A 193 -2.14 -19.26 23.29
C GLY A 193 -2.56 -18.85 21.88
N GLU A 194 -1.74 -19.13 20.86
CA GLU A 194 -2.06 -18.86 19.45
C GLU A 194 -2.94 -19.96 18.83
N LEU A 195 -2.83 -21.20 19.33
CA LEU A 195 -3.58 -22.37 18.86
C LEU A 195 -4.19 -23.14 20.04
N GLU A 196 -5.27 -23.87 19.77
CA GLU A 196 -5.92 -24.78 20.70
C GLU A 196 -5.70 -26.23 20.29
N LYS A 197 -5.44 -27.07 21.29
CA LYS A 197 -5.39 -28.53 21.12
C LYS A 197 -6.81 -29.07 21.01
N VAL A 198 -7.11 -29.77 19.92
CA VAL A 198 -8.44 -30.35 19.65
C VAL A 198 -8.32 -31.83 19.33
N TYR A 199 -9.25 -32.61 19.88
CA TYR A 199 -9.36 -34.04 19.58
C TYR A 199 -10.22 -34.27 18.33
N LEU A 200 -9.74 -35.10 17.40
CA LEU A 200 -10.51 -35.52 16.24
C LEU A 200 -11.70 -36.36 16.72
N PHE A 201 -11.44 -37.42 17.48
CA PHE A 201 -12.42 -38.22 18.21
C PHE A 201 -12.46 -37.81 19.69
N PRO A 202 -13.56 -37.20 20.17
CA PRO A 202 -13.67 -36.70 21.55
C PRO A 202 -13.41 -37.77 22.61
N ILE A 203 -12.71 -37.39 23.69
CA ILE A 203 -12.43 -38.29 24.82
C ILE A 203 -13.75 -38.71 25.49
N GLU A 204 -14.74 -37.83 25.52
CA GLU A 204 -16.08 -38.10 26.02
C GLU A 204 -16.80 -39.22 25.24
N PHE A 205 -16.38 -39.48 24.01
CA PHE A 205 -16.89 -40.57 23.16
C PHE A 205 -15.98 -41.81 23.19
N GLY A 206 -14.96 -41.83 24.05
CA GLY A 206 -13.98 -42.90 24.17
C GLY A 206 -12.70 -42.68 23.36
N GLY A 207 -12.45 -41.45 22.90
CA GLY A 207 -11.19 -41.08 22.27
C GLY A 207 -9.98 -41.18 23.20
N ILE A 208 -8.84 -41.46 22.59
CA ILE A 208 -7.56 -41.65 23.28
C ILE A 208 -6.74 -40.37 23.16
N ASP A 209 -6.05 -39.97 24.24
CA ASP A 209 -5.11 -38.85 24.20
C ASP A 209 -3.78 -39.30 23.59
N ASP A 210 -3.75 -39.40 22.26
CA ASP A 210 -2.57 -39.76 21.49
C ASP A 210 -2.36 -38.84 20.29
N GLU A 211 -1.18 -38.97 19.68
CA GLU A 211 -0.72 -38.08 18.63
C GLU A 211 -1.56 -38.10 17.36
N VAL A 212 -2.23 -39.23 17.07
CA VAL A 212 -3.05 -39.39 15.85
C VAL A 212 -4.46 -38.84 16.05
N ASN A 213 -4.89 -38.68 17.29
CA ASN A 213 -6.19 -38.12 17.64
C ASN A 213 -6.15 -36.60 17.88
N ILE A 214 -4.98 -35.95 17.80
CA ILE A 214 -4.82 -34.52 18.13
C ILE A 214 -4.53 -33.71 16.88
N VAL A 215 -5.23 -32.58 16.76
CA VAL A 215 -4.91 -31.49 15.82
C VAL A 215 -4.83 -30.16 16.55
N TYR A 216 -4.06 -29.23 16.01
CA TYR A 216 -3.96 -27.87 16.52
C TYR A 216 -4.69 -26.93 15.58
N VAL A 217 -5.60 -26.12 16.12
CA VAL A 217 -6.49 -25.24 15.34
C VAL A 217 -6.65 -23.89 16.01
N SER A 218 -7.21 -22.90 15.31
CA SER A 218 -7.53 -21.60 15.90
C SER A 218 -8.56 -21.73 17.03
N SER A 219 -8.58 -20.80 17.98
CA SER A 219 -9.56 -20.81 19.08
C SER A 219 -11.00 -20.78 18.59
N LEU A 220 -11.27 -20.12 17.45
CA LEU A 220 -12.59 -20.12 16.82
C LEU A 220 -12.98 -21.52 16.33
N ALA A 221 -12.08 -22.18 15.57
CA ALA A 221 -12.32 -23.53 15.07
C ALA A 221 -12.49 -24.55 16.22
N ALA A 222 -11.72 -24.40 17.30
CA ALA A 222 -11.88 -25.22 18.50
C ALA A 222 -13.24 -25.03 19.17
N ALA A 223 -13.71 -23.79 19.28
CA ALA A 223 -15.05 -23.49 19.82
C ALA A 223 -16.16 -24.07 18.92
N GLU A 224 -16.02 -23.96 17.59
CA GLU A 224 -16.96 -24.53 16.64
C GLU A 224 -17.01 -26.06 16.68
N LYS A 225 -15.83 -26.69 16.80
CA LYS A 225 -15.71 -28.15 16.97
C LYS A 225 -16.41 -28.57 18.24
N LYS A 226 -16.12 -27.93 19.37
CA LYS A 226 -16.72 -28.24 20.66
C LYS A 226 -18.25 -28.11 20.62
N ALA A 227 -18.78 -27.10 19.95
CA ALA A 227 -20.22 -26.93 19.79
C ALA A 227 -20.85 -28.09 18.98
N PHE A 228 -20.19 -28.54 17.90
CA PHE A 228 -20.64 -29.70 17.13
C PHE A 228 -20.56 -30.99 17.94
N ASP A 229 -19.48 -31.20 18.69
CA ASP A 229 -19.30 -32.41 19.51
C ASP A 229 -20.37 -32.48 20.62
N VAL A 230 -20.73 -31.36 21.25
CA VAL A 230 -21.84 -31.29 22.21
C VAL A 230 -23.19 -31.65 21.56
N GLU A 231 -23.43 -31.21 20.32
CA GLU A 231 -24.63 -31.57 19.56
C GLU A 231 -24.70 -33.07 19.30
N VAL A 232 -23.58 -33.66 18.86
CA VAL A 232 -23.47 -35.11 18.63
C VAL A 232 -23.73 -35.87 19.92
N GLY A 233 -23.15 -35.45 21.05
CA GLY A 233 -23.34 -36.11 22.35
C GLY A 233 -24.82 -36.24 22.72
N ARG A 234 -25.60 -35.17 22.51
CA ARG A 234 -27.05 -35.20 22.76
C ARG A 234 -27.80 -36.14 21.82
N LEU A 235 -27.37 -36.24 20.56
CA LEU A 235 -27.98 -37.16 19.59
C LEU A 235 -27.60 -38.62 19.87
N LEU A 236 -26.40 -38.88 20.41
CA LEU A 236 -25.96 -40.19 20.87
C LEU A 236 -26.83 -40.68 22.03
N GLU A 237 -27.10 -39.83 23.03
CA GLU A 237 -28.00 -40.16 24.16
C GLU A 237 -29.42 -40.49 23.69
N GLN A 238 -29.87 -39.85 22.61
CA GLN A 238 -31.18 -40.10 22.00
C GLN A 238 -31.20 -41.34 21.08
N GLY A 239 -30.07 -42.01 20.88
CA GLY A 239 -29.93 -43.14 19.95
C GLY A 239 -30.10 -42.75 18.47
N LYS A 240 -29.94 -41.46 18.13
CA LYS A 240 -30.18 -40.94 16.76
C LYS A 240 -28.94 -41.01 15.87
N VAL A 241 -27.76 -40.98 16.47
CA VAL A 241 -26.48 -41.21 15.80
C VAL A 241 -25.73 -42.32 16.54
N GLY A 242 -24.81 -42.99 15.85
CA GLY A 242 -23.99 -44.06 16.43
C GLY A 242 -22.57 -44.13 15.86
N ASN A 243 -22.32 -43.43 14.75
CA ASN A 243 -21.00 -43.26 14.17
C ASN A 243 -20.62 -41.78 14.18
N TYR A 244 -19.35 -41.50 14.42
CA TYR A 244 -18.77 -40.15 14.36
C TYR A 244 -17.44 -40.20 13.63
N GLU A 245 -17.22 -39.24 12.73
CA GLU A 245 -16.03 -39.10 11.92
C GLU A 245 -15.57 -37.63 11.94
N ALA A 246 -14.27 -37.40 12.12
CA ALA A 246 -13.65 -36.11 11.99
C ALA A 246 -12.44 -36.25 11.05
N CYS A 247 -12.56 -35.66 9.86
CA CYS A 247 -11.57 -35.76 8.80
C CYS A 247 -10.87 -34.40 8.64
N PRO A 248 -9.63 -34.24 9.13
CA PRO A 248 -8.84 -33.06 8.84
C PRO A 248 -8.35 -33.07 7.39
N GLU A 249 -8.37 -31.90 6.75
CA GLU A 249 -7.80 -31.68 5.42
C GLU A 249 -6.62 -30.71 5.55
N TYR A 250 -5.50 -31.02 4.90
CA TYR A 250 -4.25 -30.27 4.97
C TYR A 250 -3.89 -29.72 3.60
N ASP A 251 -3.27 -28.55 3.58
CA ASP A 251 -2.62 -28.03 2.39
C ASP A 251 -1.18 -28.58 2.32
N ASP A 252 -0.61 -28.75 1.11
CA ASP A 252 0.62 -29.53 0.81
C ASP A 252 1.87 -29.17 1.64
N GLN A 253 1.87 -28.08 2.41
CA GLN A 253 3.00 -27.59 3.22
C GLN A 253 2.64 -27.29 4.70
N SER A 254 1.38 -27.49 5.11
CA SER A 254 0.91 -27.10 6.45
C SER A 254 0.91 -28.27 7.43
N PHE A 255 1.42 -28.06 8.65
CA PHE A 255 1.32 -29.05 9.72
C PHE A 255 -0.04 -29.00 10.45
N ILE A 256 -0.74 -27.86 10.36
CA ILE A 256 -2.11 -27.71 10.86
C ILE A 256 -3.12 -27.89 9.71
N PRO A 257 -4.32 -28.43 9.98
CA PRO A 257 -5.33 -28.59 8.93
C PRO A 257 -5.82 -27.23 8.43
N SER A 258 -6.21 -27.14 7.15
CA SER A 258 -6.93 -25.99 6.59
C SER A 258 -8.40 -26.00 6.98
N ARG A 259 -9.00 -27.20 7.09
CA ARG A 259 -10.35 -27.41 7.60
C ARG A 259 -10.51 -28.80 8.22
N ILE A 260 -11.57 -28.97 9.00
CA ILE A 260 -11.99 -30.26 9.54
C ILE A 260 -13.44 -30.51 9.13
N VAL A 261 -13.68 -31.64 8.45
CA VAL A 261 -15.04 -32.09 8.15
C VAL A 261 -15.47 -33.04 9.26
N VAL A 262 -16.48 -32.65 10.02
CA VAL A 262 -17.05 -33.45 11.11
C VAL A 262 -18.41 -33.97 10.72
N LYS A 263 -18.69 -35.23 11.03
CA LYS A 263 -19.89 -35.93 10.63
C LYS A 263 -20.32 -36.92 11.70
N ALA A 264 -21.61 -36.96 11.99
CA ALA A 264 -22.21 -38.01 12.81
C ALA A 264 -23.41 -38.63 12.09
N SER A 265 -23.50 -39.95 12.11
CA SER A 265 -24.51 -40.70 11.35
C SER A 265 -25.14 -41.84 12.16
N GLY A 266 -26.38 -42.16 11.83
CA GLY A 266 -27.22 -43.21 12.41
C GLY A 266 -28.60 -43.15 11.77
N SER A 267 -29.68 -43.05 12.55
CA SER A 267 -31.00 -42.72 12.01
C SER A 267 -31.11 -41.25 11.58
N GLN A 268 -30.22 -40.39 12.08
CA GLN A 268 -30.04 -38.99 11.66
C GLN A 268 -28.61 -38.78 11.15
N LEU A 269 -28.44 -37.84 10.22
CA LEU A 269 -27.14 -37.40 9.70
C LEU A 269 -26.96 -35.91 10.01
N ILE A 270 -25.85 -35.56 10.64
CA ILE A 270 -25.39 -34.18 10.78
C ILE A 270 -23.94 -34.08 10.33
N GLN A 271 -23.60 -33.00 9.65
CA GLN A 271 -22.25 -32.74 9.16
C GLN A 271 -21.97 -31.25 9.21
N LYS A 272 -20.71 -30.88 9.46
CA LYS A 272 -20.23 -29.51 9.40
C LYS A 272 -18.80 -29.48 8.86
N THR A 273 -18.49 -28.48 8.05
CA THR A 273 -17.11 -28.13 7.71
C THR A 273 -16.68 -26.99 8.61
N ILE A 274 -15.60 -27.19 9.35
CA ILE A 274 -15.01 -26.21 10.26
C ILE A 274 -13.75 -25.68 9.58
N GLU A 275 -13.78 -24.42 9.19
CA GLU A 275 -12.63 -23.75 8.62
C GLU A 275 -11.63 -23.45 9.75
N VAL A 276 -10.42 -23.99 9.61
CA VAL A 276 -9.32 -23.70 10.54
C VAL A 276 -8.55 -22.50 10.02
N THR A 277 -8.45 -22.35 8.69
CA THR A 277 -7.61 -21.32 8.04
C THR A 277 -8.33 -20.11 7.46
N ARG A 278 -9.67 -20.03 7.52
CA ARG A 278 -10.44 -18.88 7.02
C ARG A 278 -11.30 -18.22 8.10
N ILE A 279 -11.23 -16.89 8.18
CA ILE A 279 -12.28 -16.05 8.77
C ILE A 279 -12.51 -14.89 7.80
N ASN A 280 -13.79 -14.64 7.51
CA ASN A 280 -14.35 -13.64 6.58
C ASN A 280 -13.64 -12.29 6.55
#